data_AF-A0A2M7H187-F1
#
_entry.id   AF-A0A2M7H187-F1
#
_cell.length_a   1.000
_cell.length_b   1.000
_cell.length_c   1.000
_cell.angle_alpha   90.00
_cell.angle_beta   90.00
_cell.angle_gamma   90.00
#
_symmetry.space_group_name_H-M   'P 1'
#
loop_
_entity.id
_entity.type
_entity.pdbx_description
1 polymer ?
#
loop_
_entity_poly.entity_id
_entity_poly.type
_entity_poly.pdbx_seq_one_letter_code
_entity_poly.pdbx_strand_id
1 'polypeptide(L)'
;MSKKIKVGVIGVGNCFAGLIQGIEYYKRRKRLQPTHHPPASRAPKIIGLMHQKIGPYNFDDIEFSSAFDVGKNKVGKGLDRAVFASPNLVNWLKLLKSKTIVKEAPVLDGIGIFVENKINPVKNSTSIEKLEKEVEKEIKKTGTE
;
A
#
# COMPACT_ATOMS: atom_id res chain seq x y z
N MET A 1 -7.19 3.01 21.98
CA MET A 1 -6.39 2.75 20.77
C MET A 1 -6.30 4.05 19.99
N SER A 2 -5.15 4.38 19.39
CA SER A 2 -5.04 5.52 18.47
C SER A 2 -5.95 5.33 17.26
N LYS A 3 -6.49 6.43 16.72
CA LYS A 3 -7.28 6.42 15.48
C LYS A 3 -6.39 5.87 14.34
N LYS A 4 -6.94 4.95 13.53
CA LYS A 4 -6.25 4.46 12.33
C LYS A 4 -6.16 5.57 11.28
N ILE A 5 -5.02 5.64 10.60
CA ILE A 5 -4.82 6.51 9.43
C ILE A 5 -5.20 5.69 8.20
N LYS A 6 -6.26 6.11 7.52
CA LYS A 6 -6.77 5.45 6.31
C LYS A 6 -6.08 6.02 5.09
N VAL A 7 -5.12 5.28 4.55
CA VAL A 7 -4.22 5.72 3.49
C VAL A 7 -4.69 5.20 2.13
N GLY A 8 -4.75 6.11 1.15
CA GLY A 8 -4.93 5.80 -0.25
C GLY A 8 -3.60 5.58 -0.95
N VAL A 9 -3.55 4.61 -1.87
CA VAL A 9 -2.34 4.31 -2.65
C VAL A 9 -2.57 4.68 -4.11
N ILE A 10 -1.73 5.53 -4.67
CA ILE A 10 -1.72 5.84 -6.11
C ILE A 10 -0.40 5.31 -6.67
N GLY A 11 -0.48 4.31 -7.54
CA GLY A 11 0.67 3.56 -8.02
C GLY A 11 1.13 2.49 -7.03
N VAL A 12 0.74 1.25 -7.29
CA VAL A 12 1.11 0.06 -6.51
C VAL A 12 2.45 -0.46 -7.04
N GLY A 13 3.49 0.39 -6.99
CA GLY A 13 4.85 0.11 -7.48
C GLY A 13 5.79 -0.54 -6.46
N ASN A 14 7.08 -0.64 -6.81
CA ASN A 14 8.12 -1.19 -5.92
C ASN A 14 8.25 -0.41 -4.60
N CYS A 15 8.13 0.92 -4.62
CA CYS A 15 8.18 1.75 -3.41
C CYS A 15 7.06 1.35 -2.44
N PHE A 16 5.83 1.22 -2.96
CA PHE A 16 4.71 0.76 -2.16
C PHE A 16 4.89 -0.68 -1.68
N ALA A 17 5.44 -1.56 -2.52
CA ALA A 17 5.74 -2.94 -2.16
C ALA A 17 6.71 -3.03 -0.97
N GLY A 18 7.76 -2.21 -0.94
CA GLY A 18 8.66 -2.08 0.21
C GLY A 18 7.95 -1.57 1.45
N LEU A 19 7.11 -0.53 1.30
CA LEU A 19 6.37 0.08 2.41
C LEU A 19 5.42 -0.91 3.09
N ILE A 20 4.54 -1.56 2.34
CA ILE A 20 3.54 -2.48 2.92
C ILE A 20 4.19 -3.72 3.55
N GLN A 21 5.27 -4.24 2.93
CA GLN A 21 6.04 -5.35 3.50
C GLN A 21 6.79 -4.91 4.76
N GLY A 22 7.38 -3.71 4.77
CA GLY A 22 8.04 -3.12 5.94
C GLY A 22 7.10 -2.97 7.13
N ILE A 23 5.90 -2.42 6.90
CA ILE A 23 4.87 -2.27 7.93
C ILE A 23 4.44 -3.63 8.47
N GLU A 24 4.16 -4.61 7.59
CA GLU A 24 3.75 -5.95 8.01
C GLU A 24 4.86 -6.69 8.78
N TYR A 25 6.13 -6.50 8.40
CA TYR A 25 7.28 -7.03 9.12
C TYR A 25 7.31 -6.52 10.57
N TYR A 26 7.18 -5.21 10.77
CA TYR A 26 7.19 -4.63 12.11
C TYR A 26 5.94 -5.00 12.92
N LYS A 27 4.76 -5.09 12.27
CA LYS A 27 3.53 -5.62 12.90
C LYS A 27 3.75 -7.04 13.44
N ARG A 28 4.39 -7.93 12.66
CA ARG A 28 4.70 -9.31 13.10
C ARG A 28 5.68 -9.35 14.26
N ARG A 29 6.77 -8.58 14.20
CA ARG A 29 7.76 -8.53 15.29
C ARG A 29 7.18 -8.01 16.59
N LYS A 30 6.22 -7.06 16.53
CA LYS A 30 5.48 -6.60 17.70
C LYS A 30 4.63 -7.71 18.33
N ARG A 31 3.93 -8.52 17.52
CA ARG A 31 3.11 -9.65 18.00
C ARG A 31 3.92 -10.77 18.65
N LEU A 32 5.16 -10.96 18.21
CA LEU A 32 6.07 -12.00 18.72
C LEU A 32 6.84 -11.57 19.99
N GLN A 33 6.72 -10.32 20.44
CA GLN A 33 7.34 -9.88 21.69
C GLN A 33 6.51 -10.38 22.89
N PRO A 34 7.14 -10.95 23.92
CA PRO A 34 6.46 -11.31 25.16
C PRO A 34 5.72 -10.12 25.76
N THR A 35 4.54 -10.36 26.34
CA THR A 35 3.69 -9.36 27.01
C THR A 35 4.33 -8.76 28.27
N HIS A 36 5.42 -9.36 28.75
CA HIS A 36 6.23 -8.85 29.87
C HIS A 36 7.35 -7.99 29.31
N HIS A 37 7.43 -6.74 29.78
CA HIS A 37 8.42 -5.73 29.40
C HIS A 37 9.83 -6.35 29.35
N PRO A 38 10.40 -6.64 28.16
CA PRO A 38 11.78 -7.11 28.12
C PRO A 38 12.67 -5.98 28.65
N PRO A 39 13.76 -6.29 29.37
CA PRO A 39 14.71 -5.27 29.78
C PRO A 39 15.15 -4.45 28.56
N ALA A 40 15.36 -3.15 28.72
CA ALA A 40 15.62 -2.21 27.62
C ALA A 40 16.78 -2.63 26.69
N SER A 41 17.68 -3.48 27.16
CA SER A 41 18.77 -4.11 26.41
C SER A 41 18.36 -5.22 25.43
N ARG A 42 17.09 -5.67 25.44
CA ARG A 42 16.54 -6.75 24.58
C ARG A 42 15.36 -6.33 23.71
N ALA A 43 14.94 -5.06 23.74
CA ALA A 43 13.92 -4.58 22.82
C ALA A 43 14.46 -4.66 21.38
N PRO A 44 13.73 -5.28 20.43
CA PRO A 44 14.21 -5.41 19.06
C PRO A 44 14.41 -4.03 18.44
N LYS A 45 15.66 -3.70 18.10
CA LYS A 45 16.02 -2.46 17.42
C LYS A 45 15.20 -2.33 16.13
N ILE A 46 14.47 -1.23 16.01
CA ILE A 46 13.77 -0.85 14.77
C ILE A 46 14.81 -0.21 13.85
N ILE A 47 14.93 -0.73 12.62
CA ILE A 47 15.95 -0.31 11.65
C ILE A 47 15.26 0.45 10.50
N GLY A 48 15.79 1.62 10.15
CA GLY A 48 15.26 2.43 9.04
C GLY A 48 14.04 3.27 9.39
N LEU A 49 13.58 3.30 10.64
CA LEU A 49 12.66 4.31 11.15
C LEU A 49 13.40 5.19 12.16
N MET A 50 13.40 6.51 11.94
CA MET A 50 13.97 7.46 12.92
C MET A 50 13.16 7.47 14.22
N HIS A 51 11.83 7.35 14.09
CA HIS A 51 10.91 7.33 15.22
C HIS A 51 9.93 6.17 15.06
N GLN A 52 9.73 5.41 16.13
CA GLN A 52 8.69 4.37 16.17
C GLN A 52 7.27 4.97 16.16
N LYS A 53 7.13 6.14 16.78
CA LYS A 53 5.88 6.86 16.98
C LYS A 53 6.08 8.33 16.61
N ILE A 54 5.16 8.89 15.85
CA ILE A 54 5.12 10.32 15.50
C ILE A 54 3.79 10.88 15.99
N GLY A 55 3.84 11.83 16.93
CA GLY A 55 2.64 12.31 17.61
C GLY A 55 1.87 11.15 18.27
N PRO A 56 0.55 10.98 17.99
CA PRO A 56 -0.22 9.86 18.52
C PRO A 56 -0.08 8.55 17.72
N TYR A 57 0.61 8.55 16.56
CA TYR A 57 0.56 7.46 15.59
C TYR A 57 1.79 6.56 15.59
N ASN A 58 1.57 5.25 15.54
CA ASN A 58 2.61 4.25 15.31
C ASN A 58 2.55 3.71 13.87
N PHE A 59 3.60 3.00 13.43
CA PHE A 59 3.60 2.32 12.13
C PHE A 59 2.43 1.33 11.96
N ASP A 60 1.89 0.78 13.05
CA ASP A 60 0.76 -0.15 13.00
C ASP A 60 -0.61 0.53 12.94
N ASP A 61 -0.66 1.86 12.94
CA ASP A 61 -1.87 2.66 12.76
C ASP A 61 -2.22 2.95 11.31
N ILE A 62 -1.33 2.60 10.36
CA ILE A 62 -1.59 2.70 8.93
C ILE A 62 -2.51 1.56 8.47
N GLU A 63 -3.61 1.94 7.82
CA GLU A 63 -4.56 1.07 7.13
C GLU A 63 -4.70 1.51 5.68
N PHE A 64 -4.34 0.64 4.72
CA PHE A 64 -4.49 0.95 3.30
C PHE A 64 -5.94 0.70 2.86
N SER A 65 -6.72 1.77 2.74
CA SER A 65 -8.18 1.73 2.59
C SER A 65 -8.64 1.83 1.13
N SER A 66 -7.86 2.49 0.26
CA SER A 66 -8.09 2.56 -1.18
C SER A 66 -6.78 2.41 -1.96
N ALA A 67 -6.85 1.92 -3.19
CA ALA A 67 -5.68 1.75 -4.05
C ALA A 67 -6.04 1.92 -5.52
N PHE A 68 -5.17 2.57 -6.28
CA PHE A 68 -5.36 2.92 -7.67
C PHE A 68 -4.08 2.64 -8.46
N ASP A 69 -4.22 2.03 -9.64
CA ASP A 69 -3.12 1.75 -10.55
C ASP A 69 -3.62 1.73 -12.00
N VAL A 70 -2.69 1.77 -12.95
CA VAL A 70 -2.97 1.73 -14.38
C VAL A 70 -2.51 0.42 -15.01
N GLY A 71 -1.66 -0.35 -14.33
CA GLY A 71 -1.16 -1.63 -14.82
C GLY A 71 -2.27 -2.68 -14.94
N LYS A 72 -2.45 -3.22 -16.15
CA LYS A 72 -3.51 -4.19 -16.46
C LYS A 72 -3.48 -5.43 -15.56
N ASN A 73 -2.30 -5.82 -15.09
CA ASN A 73 -2.11 -6.97 -14.23
C ASN A 73 -2.27 -6.66 -12.72
N LYS A 74 -2.56 -5.41 -12.35
CA LYS A 74 -2.79 -4.95 -10.97
C LYS A 74 -4.24 -4.56 -10.74
N VAL A 75 -4.84 -3.85 -11.69
CA VAL A 75 -6.25 -3.44 -11.64
C VAL A 75 -7.16 -4.66 -11.42
N GLY A 76 -8.14 -4.51 -10.51
CA GLY A 76 -9.11 -5.54 -10.14
C GLY A 76 -8.60 -6.58 -9.13
N LYS A 77 -7.30 -6.58 -8.80
CA LYS A 77 -6.74 -7.52 -7.81
C LYS A 77 -6.80 -6.96 -6.40
N GLY A 78 -6.79 -7.86 -5.41
CA GLY A 78 -6.56 -7.48 -4.01
C GLY A 78 -5.17 -6.88 -3.85
N LEU A 79 -5.03 -5.85 -3.01
CA LEU A 79 -3.79 -5.12 -2.80
C LEU A 79 -2.63 -6.03 -2.38
N ASP A 80 -2.93 -7.07 -1.59
CA ASP A 80 -2.02 -8.13 -1.16
C ASP A 80 -1.48 -9.00 -2.30
N ARG A 81 -2.15 -9.01 -3.45
CA ARG A 81 -1.73 -9.72 -4.67
C ARG A 81 -1.16 -8.78 -5.72
N ALA A 82 -1.78 -7.62 -5.91
CA ALA A 82 -1.35 -6.62 -6.89
C ALA A 82 0.07 -6.12 -6.63
N VAL A 83 0.46 -6.01 -5.37
CA VAL A 83 1.81 -5.59 -4.97
C VAL A 83 2.92 -6.50 -5.47
N PHE A 84 2.62 -7.79 -5.71
CA PHE A 84 3.57 -8.77 -6.23
C PHE A 84 3.46 -8.95 -7.75
N ALA A 85 2.56 -8.23 -8.41
CA ALA A 85 2.45 -8.27 -9.86
C ALA A 85 3.62 -7.51 -10.51
N SER A 86 4.16 -8.09 -11.59
CA SER A 86 5.15 -7.42 -12.46
C SER A 86 4.71 -5.98 -12.81
N PRO A 87 5.61 -4.99 -12.96
CA PRO A 87 7.07 -5.08 -12.88
C PRO A 87 7.62 -4.93 -11.46
N ASN A 88 6.81 -5.12 -10.41
CA ASN A 88 7.34 -5.11 -9.06
C ASN A 88 8.25 -6.32 -8.84
N LEU A 89 9.39 -6.09 -8.18
CA LEU A 89 10.39 -7.09 -7.84
C LEU A 89 10.57 -7.23 -6.32
N VAL A 90 10.11 -6.25 -5.54
CA VAL A 90 10.21 -6.28 -4.08
C VAL A 90 9.25 -7.35 -3.54
N ASN A 91 9.81 -8.49 -3.13
CA ASN A 91 9.06 -9.64 -2.62
C ASN A 91 9.91 -10.41 -1.59
N TRP A 92 9.94 -9.91 -0.36
CA TRP A 92 10.71 -10.47 0.75
C TRP A 92 9.85 -10.83 1.96
N LEU A 93 8.57 -10.44 1.98
CA LEU A 93 7.61 -10.79 3.01
C LEU A 93 6.23 -11.08 2.42
N LYS A 94 5.67 -12.26 2.71
CA LYS A 94 4.28 -12.57 2.38
C LYS A 94 3.34 -11.64 3.13
N LEU A 95 2.31 -11.09 2.47
CA LEU A 95 1.30 -10.26 3.11
C LEU A 95 0.09 -11.05 3.58
N LEU A 96 -0.65 -10.48 4.52
CA LEU A 96 -1.99 -10.94 4.87
C LEU A 96 -3.00 -10.49 3.81
N LYS A 97 -4.10 -11.23 3.68
CA LYS A 97 -5.17 -10.90 2.72
C LYS A 97 -5.69 -9.49 2.97
N SER A 98 -5.70 -8.67 1.91
CA SER A 98 -6.24 -7.32 1.96
C SER A 98 -7.71 -7.32 1.55
N LYS A 99 -8.50 -6.43 2.15
CA LYS A 99 -9.88 -6.13 1.69
C LYS A 99 -9.89 -5.09 0.57
N THR A 100 -8.78 -4.39 0.37
CA THR A 100 -8.64 -3.31 -0.60
C THR A 100 -8.37 -3.89 -1.97
N ILE A 101 -9.21 -3.51 -2.94
CA ILE A 101 -9.05 -3.88 -4.35
C ILE A 101 -8.42 -2.70 -5.08
N VAL A 102 -7.42 -2.97 -5.92
CA VAL A 102 -6.81 -1.96 -6.77
C VAL A 102 -7.79 -1.56 -7.86
N LYS A 103 -8.19 -0.29 -7.87
CA LYS A 103 -9.09 0.31 -8.85
C LYS A 103 -8.29 0.88 -10.02
N GLU A 104 -8.97 1.01 -11.16
CA GLU A 104 -8.42 1.65 -12.34
C GLU A 104 -8.25 3.15 -12.09
N ALA A 105 -7.09 3.68 -12.49
CA ALA A 105 -6.82 5.12 -12.54
C ALA A 105 -6.78 5.60 -14.01
N PRO A 106 -7.05 6.89 -14.27
CA PRO A 106 -6.76 7.48 -15.57
C PRO A 106 -5.25 7.46 -15.81
N VAL A 107 -4.81 7.02 -17.00
CA VAL A 107 -3.39 6.88 -17.35
C VAL A 107 -2.70 8.24 -17.45
N LEU A 108 -3.31 9.19 -18.18
CA LEU A 108 -2.78 10.53 -18.43
C LEU A 108 -1.30 10.50 -18.84
N ASP A 109 -0.46 11.29 -18.17
CA ASP A 109 0.98 11.37 -18.34
C ASP A 109 1.76 10.46 -17.35
N GLY A 110 1.07 9.57 -16.64
CA GLY A 110 1.65 8.71 -15.59
C GLY A 110 2.58 7.61 -16.10
N ILE A 111 2.71 7.43 -17.42
CA ILE A 111 3.52 6.38 -18.05
C ILE A 111 4.52 6.99 -19.02
N GLY A 112 5.81 6.84 -18.70
CA GLY A 112 6.90 7.18 -19.61
C GLY A 112 7.09 6.15 -20.72
N ILE A 113 7.53 6.61 -21.88
CA ILE A 113 7.76 5.79 -23.09
C ILE A 113 8.66 4.56 -22.86
N PHE A 114 9.65 4.67 -21.97
CA PHE A 114 10.61 3.59 -21.71
C PHE A 114 10.06 2.47 -20.84
N VAL A 115 8.95 2.71 -20.14
CA VAL A 115 8.37 1.77 -19.17
C VAL A 115 7.00 1.25 -19.58
N GLU A 116 6.40 1.80 -20.65
CA GLU A 116 5.09 1.42 -21.16
C GLU A 116 4.96 -0.09 -21.38
N ASN A 117 5.91 -0.70 -22.10
CA ASN A 117 5.92 -2.15 -22.36
C ASN A 117 6.00 -2.99 -21.09
N LYS A 118 6.65 -2.48 -20.03
CA LYS A 118 6.79 -3.20 -18.75
C LYS A 118 5.55 -3.05 -17.88
N ILE A 119 4.94 -1.87 -17.87
CA ILE A 119 3.77 -1.57 -17.05
C ILE A 119 2.51 -2.17 -17.70
N ASN A 120 2.45 -2.19 -19.03
CA ASN A 120 1.33 -2.65 -19.83
C ASN A 120 0.01 -2.03 -19.31
N PRO A 121 -0.16 -0.71 -19.47
CA PRO A 121 -1.29 -0.01 -18.89
C PRO A 121 -2.62 -0.46 -19.51
N VAL A 122 -3.71 -0.26 -18.78
CA VAL A 122 -5.06 -0.36 -19.33
C VAL A 122 -5.24 0.69 -20.43
N LYS A 123 -6.06 0.39 -21.45
CA LYS A 123 -6.34 1.33 -22.54
C LYS A 123 -7.42 2.38 -22.19
N ASN A 124 -7.68 2.62 -20.90
CA ASN A 124 -8.80 3.38 -20.34
C ASN A 124 -10.04 3.42 -21.26
N SER A 125 -10.75 2.29 -21.41
CA SER A 125 -12.01 2.27 -22.18
C SER A 125 -13.11 3.15 -21.54
N THR A 126 -12.94 3.46 -20.26
CA THR A 126 -13.78 4.37 -19.48
C THR A 126 -13.25 5.80 -19.62
N SER A 127 -14.13 6.78 -19.80
CA SER A 127 -13.72 8.18 -19.91
C SER A 127 -13.03 8.67 -18.62
N ILE A 128 -12.14 9.66 -18.77
CA ILE A 128 -11.37 10.22 -17.65
C ILE A 128 -12.32 10.81 -16.59
N GLU A 129 -13.37 11.51 -17.00
CA GLU A 129 -14.34 12.14 -16.11
C GLU A 129 -15.11 11.10 -15.28
N LYS A 130 -15.33 9.91 -15.85
CA LYS A 130 -15.97 8.81 -15.12
C LYS A 130 -15.00 8.16 -14.15
N LEU A 131 -13.74 7.95 -14.55
CA LEU A 131 -12.70 7.42 -13.65
C LEU A 131 -12.44 8.36 -12.47
N GLU A 132 -12.37 9.66 -12.71
CA GLU A 132 -12.24 10.68 -11.65
C GLU A 132 -13.38 10.58 -10.62
N LYS A 133 -14.63 10.54 -11.09
CA LYS A 133 -15.80 10.36 -10.21
C LYS A 133 -15.75 9.04 -9.44
N GLU A 134 -15.26 7.97 -10.05
CA GLU A 134 -15.10 6.67 -9.38
C GLU A 134 -14.01 6.71 -8.30
N VAL A 135 -12.88 7.37 -8.57
CA VAL A 135 -11.79 7.60 -7.61
C VAL A 135 -12.30 8.41 -6.41
N GLU A 136 -12.96 9.54 -6.66
CA GLU A 136 -13.55 10.36 -5.60
C GLU A 136 -14.55 9.58 -4.75
N LYS A 137 -15.44 8.81 -5.42
CA LYS A 137 -16.44 8.01 -4.74
C LYS A 137 -15.79 6.94 -3.85
N GLU A 138 -14.73 6.30 -4.32
CA GLU A 138 -14.01 5.30 -3.53
C GLU A 138 -13.34 5.96 -2.32
N ILE A 139 -12.61 7.07 -2.50
CA ILE A 139 -11.95 7.82 -1.40
C ILE A 139 -12.96 8.21 -0.32
N LYS A 140 -14.11 8.80 -0.72
CA LYS A 140 -15.19 9.18 0.18
C LYS A 140 -15.79 7.97 0.91
N LYS A 141 -16.06 6.89 0.17
CA LYS A 141 -16.65 5.65 0.71
C LYS A 141 -15.72 4.95 1.70
N THR A 142 -14.43 4.90 1.43
CA THR A 142 -13.46 4.23 2.29
C THR A 142 -13.06 5.09 3.49
N GLY A 143 -13.35 6.40 3.43
CA GLY A 143 -12.90 7.38 4.40
C GLY A 143 -11.39 7.54 4.37
N THR A 144 -10.80 7.42 3.17
CA THR A 144 -9.38 7.66 2.96
C THR A 144 -9.09 9.13 3.27
N GLU A 145 -8.05 9.36 4.06
CA GLU A 145 -7.57 10.68 4.52
C GLU A 145 -6.50 11.24 3.58
#